data_AF-A0A496PR38-F1
#
_entry.id   AF-A0A496PR38-F1
#
_cell.length_a   1.000
_cell.length_b   1.000
_cell.length_c   1.000
_cell.angle_alpha   90.00
_cell.angle_beta   90.00
_cell.angle_gamma   90.00
#
_symmetry.space_group_name_H-M   'P 1'
#
loop_
_entity.id
_entity.type
_entity.pdbx_description
1 polymer ?
#
loop_
_entity_poly.entity_id
_entity_poly.type
_entity_poly.pdbx_seq_one_letter_code
_entity_poly.pdbx_strand_id
1 'polypeptide(L)'
;MIYIRNLQDLSIIQDDPELYREITSYILYCRFEMLEDEEDIDDHDFSISVFQESDLLLLNDPPEETAVTRIECCGEVRVFHRLVYPTEIVFYEKSPQ
;
A
#
# COMPACT_ATOMS: atom_id res chain seq x y z
N MET A 1 -7.13 -9.93 4.30
CA MET A 1 -6.50 -8.74 4.92
C MET A 1 -5.17 -9.11 5.57
N ILE A 2 -4.09 -8.46 5.13
CA ILE A 2 -2.74 -8.55 5.71
C ILE A 2 -2.37 -7.16 6.27
N TYR A 3 -1.76 -7.11 7.45
CA TYR A 3 -1.29 -5.86 8.06
C TYR A 3 0.23 -5.77 7.98
N ILE A 4 0.73 -4.62 7.56
CA ILE A 4 2.16 -4.30 7.46
C ILE A 4 2.39 -3.04 8.28
N ARG A 5 3.14 -3.16 9.38
CA ARG A 5 3.43 -2.05 10.32
C ARG A 5 4.77 -1.39 10.05
N ASN A 6 5.70 -2.17 9.54
CA ASN A 6 7.06 -1.72 9.27
C ASN A 6 7.65 -2.51 8.08
N LEU A 7 8.89 -2.18 7.70
CA LEU A 7 9.58 -2.82 6.58
C LEU A 7 9.82 -4.33 6.77
N GLN A 8 9.87 -4.83 8.01
CA GLN A 8 10.11 -6.27 8.26
C GLN A 8 8.87 -7.11 7.93
N ASP A 9 7.68 -6.55 8.16
CA ASP A 9 6.41 -7.22 7.87
C ASP A 9 6.19 -7.46 6.37
N LEU A 10 6.92 -6.75 5.50
CA LEU A 10 6.89 -6.95 4.05
C LEU A 10 7.29 -8.38 3.64
N SER A 11 8.02 -9.11 4.49
CA SER A 11 8.34 -10.52 4.26
C SER A 11 7.11 -11.42 4.11
N ILE A 12 5.94 -10.99 4.60
CA ILE A 12 4.66 -11.73 4.48
C ILE A 12 4.15 -11.75 3.04
N ILE A 13 4.49 -10.74 2.23
CA ILE A 13 4.04 -10.58 0.84
C ILE A 13 5.17 -10.76 -0.17
N GLN A 14 6.30 -11.34 0.24
CA GLN A 14 7.50 -11.50 -0.59
C GLN A 14 7.30 -12.40 -1.81
N ASP A 15 6.25 -13.22 -1.82
CA ASP A 15 5.85 -14.08 -2.93
C ASP A 15 5.08 -13.33 -4.03
N ASP A 16 4.62 -12.11 -3.76
CA ASP A 16 4.04 -11.19 -4.73
C ASP A 16 5.00 -10.00 -4.99
N PRO A 17 5.92 -10.12 -5.97
CA PRO A 17 6.98 -9.13 -6.17
C PRO A 17 6.44 -7.78 -6.63
N GLU A 18 5.34 -7.72 -7.39
CA GLU A 18 4.76 -6.44 -7.79
C GLU A 18 4.10 -5.73 -6.60
N LEU A 19 3.31 -6.44 -5.79
CA LEU A 19 2.70 -5.87 -4.59
C LEU A 19 3.76 -5.43 -3.59
N TYR A 20 4.78 -6.27 -3.37
CA TYR A 20 5.94 -5.94 -2.53
C TYR A 20 6.58 -4.63 -2.98
N ARG A 21 6.83 -4.47 -4.29
CA ARG A 21 7.43 -3.27 -4.85
C ARG A 21 6.57 -2.04 -4.62
N GLU A 22 5.26 -2.12 -4.84
CA GLU A 22 4.35 -0.96 -4.67
C GLU A 22 4.30 -0.50 -3.21
N ILE A 23 4.14 -1.42 -2.27
CA ILE A 23 4.06 -1.09 -0.84
C ILE A 23 5.39 -0.56 -0.33
N THR A 24 6.50 -1.22 -0.69
CA THR A 24 7.84 -0.78 -0.28
C THR A 24 8.14 0.63 -0.82
N SER A 25 7.82 0.89 -2.09
CA SER A 25 8.07 2.21 -2.70
C SER A 25 7.29 3.31 -1.99
N TYR A 26 6.05 3.02 -1.57
CA TYR A 26 5.26 3.99 -0.82
C TYR A 26 5.79 4.23 0.60
N ILE A 27 6.14 3.18 1.34
CA ILE A 27 6.77 3.32 2.67
C ILE A 27 8.05 4.16 2.58
N LEU A 28 8.89 3.91 1.57
CA LEU A 28 10.12 4.66 1.36
C LEU A 28 9.84 6.13 1.00
N TYR A 29 8.80 6.40 0.22
CA TYR A 29 8.36 7.77 -0.08
C TYR A 29 7.90 8.50 1.19
N CYS A 30 7.05 7.89 2.02
CA CYS A 30 6.62 8.51 3.28
C CYS A 30 7.80 8.79 4.21
N ARG A 31 8.76 7.86 4.33
CA ARG A 31 9.99 8.09 5.10
C ARG A 31 10.83 9.23 4.55
N PHE A 32 10.86 9.40 3.22
CA PHE A 32 11.57 10.51 2.59
C PHE A 32 10.92 11.86 2.94
N GLU A 33 9.59 11.97 2.87
CA GLU A 33 8.88 13.20 3.25
C GLU A 33 9.11 13.53 4.74
N MET A 34 9.04 12.53 5.62
CA MET A 34 9.31 12.73 7.06
C MET A 34 10.74 13.20 7.38
N LEU A 35 11.73 12.76 6.59
CA LEU A 35 13.11 13.27 6.72
C LEU A 35 13.19 14.77 6.45
N GLU A 36 12.36 15.28 5.53
CA GLU A 36 12.29 16.71 5.22
C GLU A 36 11.61 17.50 6.34
N ASP A 37 10.65 16.89 7.04
CA ASP A 37 9.90 17.49 8.16
C ASP A 37 10.60 17.39 9.53
N GLU A 38 11.83 16.88 9.58
CA GLU A 38 12.61 16.64 10.82
C GLU A 38 11.87 15.75 11.85
N GLU A 39 10.96 14.89 11.41
CA GLU A 39 10.25 13.96 12.28
C GLU A 39 11.12 12.75 12.66
N ASP A 40 10.84 12.15 13.84
CA ASP A 40 11.54 10.96 14.30
C ASP A 40 11.01 9.72 13.56
N ILE A 41 11.76 9.26 12.57
CA ILE A 41 11.36 8.19 11.64
C ILE A 41 11.30 6.81 12.31
N ASP A 42 12.05 6.63 13.40
CA ASP A 42 12.15 5.35 14.08
C ASP A 42 10.90 5.03 14.94
N ASP A 43 10.06 6.04 15.21
CA ASP A 43 8.82 5.91 15.99
C ASP A 43 7.55 5.74 15.13
N HIS A 44 7.64 5.84 13.79
CA HIS A 44 6.45 5.76 12.92
C HIS A 44 6.17 4.33 12.43
N ASP A 45 5.15 3.74 13.04
CA ASP A 45 4.46 2.55 12.52
C ASP A 45 3.52 2.96 11.36
N PHE A 46 3.72 2.37 10.18
CA PHE A 46 2.82 2.53 9.04
C PHE A 46 1.63 1.60 9.22
N SER A 47 0.39 2.08 9.31
CA SER A 47 -0.76 1.17 9.33
C SER A 47 -1.19 0.82 7.90
N ILE A 48 -0.52 -0.17 7.28
CA ILE A 48 -0.84 -0.59 5.91
C ILE A 48 -1.65 -1.89 5.93
N SER A 49 -2.74 -1.91 5.16
CA SER A 49 -3.63 -3.05 5.01
C SER A 49 -3.69 -3.51 3.55
N VAL A 50 -3.52 -4.81 3.29
CA VAL A 50 -3.70 -5.41 1.95
C VAL A 50 -5.05 -6.12 1.87
N PHE A 51 -5.92 -5.64 1.00
CA PHE A 51 -7.31 -6.07 0.84
C PHE A 51 -7.51 -6.83 -0.47
N GLN A 52 -8.49 -7.73 -0.48
CA GLN A 52 -9.11 -8.20 -1.72
C GLN A 52 -10.20 -7.21 -2.16
N GLU A 53 -10.57 -7.22 -3.44
CA GLU A 53 -11.63 -6.33 -3.96
C GLU A 53 -12.97 -6.51 -3.21
N SER A 54 -13.28 -7.74 -2.75
CA SER A 54 -14.47 -8.00 -1.93
C SER A 54 -14.44 -7.34 -0.55
N ASP A 55 -13.25 -7.08 -0.01
CA ASP A 55 -13.05 -6.49 1.31
C ASP A 55 -13.34 -4.97 1.30
N LEU A 56 -13.41 -4.35 0.11
CA LEU A 56 -13.70 -2.92 -0.04
C LEU A 56 -15.08 -2.51 0.51
N LEU A 57 -16.01 -3.45 0.61
CA LEU A 57 -17.33 -3.22 1.21
C LEU A 57 -17.25 -2.87 2.71
N LEU A 58 -16.10 -3.10 3.35
CA LEU A 58 -15.85 -2.77 4.75
C LEU A 58 -15.43 -1.30 4.93
N LEU A 59 -15.06 -0.61 3.84
CA LEU A 59 -14.66 0.79 3.86
C LEU A 59 -15.92 1.66 3.74
N ASN A 60 -16.22 2.41 4.80
CA ASN A 60 -17.43 3.25 4.86
C ASN A 60 -17.17 4.70 4.47
N ASP A 61 -15.93 5.17 4.57
CA ASP A 61 -15.54 6.55 4.33
C ASP A 61 -14.75 6.71 3.02
N PRO A 62 -14.81 7.89 2.37
CA PRO A 62 -13.94 8.18 1.24
C PRO A 62 -12.49 8.38 1.71
N PRO A 63 -11.50 7.91 0.94
CA PRO A 63 -10.10 8.15 1.26
C PRO A 63 -9.70 9.61 0.97
N GLU A 64 -8.67 10.09 1.66
CA GLU A 64 -8.05 11.40 1.44
C GLU A 64 -7.27 11.44 0.13
N GLU A 65 -6.59 10.33 -0.20
CA GLU A 65 -5.88 10.15 -1.46
C GLU A 65 -6.27 8.81 -2.08
N THR A 66 -6.42 8.79 -3.40
CA THR A 66 -6.46 7.56 -4.18
C THR A 66 -5.41 7.61 -5.27
N ALA A 67 -4.54 6.61 -5.31
CA ALA A 67 -3.59 6.40 -6.38
C ALA A 67 -3.85 5.06 -7.07
N VAL A 68 -3.57 5.02 -8.37
CA VAL A 68 -3.70 3.81 -9.19
C VAL A 68 -2.39 3.56 -9.91
N THR A 69 -1.76 2.43 -9.61
CA THR A 69 -0.58 1.96 -10.35
C THR A 69 -1.01 0.87 -11.31
N ARG A 70 -0.68 1.06 -12.59
CA ARG A 70 -0.86 0.05 -13.63
C ARG A 70 0.49 -0.46 -14.10
N ILE A 71 0.68 -1.76 -14.02
CA ILE A 71 1.94 -2.43 -14.39
C ILE A 71 1.63 -3.35 -15.56
N GLU A 72 2.27 -3.09 -16.70
CA GLU A 72 2.25 -3.98 -17.86
C GLU A 72 3.60 -4.68 -17.96
N CYS A 73 3.59 -6.02 -17.94
CA CYS A 73 4.80 -6.81 -18.15
C CYS A 73 4.44 -8.15 -18.78
N CYS A 74 5.23 -8.62 -19.75
CA CYS A 74 5.09 -9.96 -20.33
C CYS A 74 3.69 -10.31 -20.90
N GLY A 75 2.88 -9.31 -21.27
CA GLY A 75 1.50 -9.50 -21.74
C GLY A 75 0.45 -9.57 -20.62
N GLU A 76 0.86 -9.41 -19.37
CA GLU A 76 -0.01 -9.30 -18.20
C GLU A 76 -0.14 -7.85 -17.76
N VAL A 77 -1.31 -7.52 -17.21
CA VAL A 77 -1.63 -6.19 -16.68
C VAL A 77 -2.12 -6.36 -15.25
N ARG A 78 -1.40 -5.77 -14.31
CA ARG A 78 -1.81 -5.68 -12.90
C ARG A 78 -2.17 -4.24 -12.56
N VAL A 79 -3.26 -4.05 -11.82
CA VAL A 79 -3.74 -2.74 -11.41
C VAL A 79 -3.88 -2.71 -9.89
N PHE A 80 -3.00 -1.98 -9.25
CA PHE A 80 -3.04 -1.74 -7.82
C PHE A 80 -3.70 -0.40 -7.53
N HIS A 81 -4.58 -0.40 -6.56
CA HIS A 81 -5.17 0.79 -5.98
C HIS A 81 -4.60 0.99 -4.59
N ARG A 82 -4.19 2.21 -4.29
CA ARG A 82 -3.78 2.66 -2.96
C ARG A 82 -4.77 3.71 -2.50
N LEU A 83 -5.39 3.48 -1.35
CA LEU A 83 -6.30 4.39 -0.69
C LEU A 83 -5.65 4.86 0.61
N VAL A 84 -5.54 6.16 0.81
CA VAL A 84 -4.97 6.74 2.04
C VAL A 84 -6.10 7.27 2.89
N TYR A 85 -6.20 6.76 4.11
CA TYR A 85 -7.08 7.26 5.17
C TYR A 85 -6.24 7.88 6.29
N PRO A 86 -6.83 8.72 7.15
CA PRO A 86 -6.12 9.30 8.29
C PRO A 86 -5.49 8.25 9.21
N THR A 87 -6.07 7.05 9.26
CA THR A 87 -5.70 5.98 10.20
C THR A 87 -5.04 4.78 9.54
N GLU A 88 -5.18 4.61 8.24
CA GLU A 88 -4.63 3.45 7.53
C GLU A 88 -4.42 3.71 6.04
N ILE A 89 -3.55 2.93 5.43
CA ILE A 89 -3.34 2.91 3.98
C ILE A 89 -3.77 1.54 3.48
N VAL A 90 -4.71 1.51 2.55
CA VAL A 90 -5.23 0.27 1.97
C VAL A 90 -4.66 0.07 0.57
N PHE A 91 -4.09 -1.11 0.32
CA PHE A 91 -3.72 -1.58 -1.00
C PHE A 91 -4.66 -2.70 -1.43
N TYR A 92 -5.16 -2.67 -2.66
CA TYR A 92 -5.85 -3.80 -3.26
C TYR A 92 -5.54 -3.92 -4.75
N GLU A 93 -5.54 -5.15 -5.24
CA GLU A 93 -5.47 -5.43 -6.67
C GLU A 93 -6.89 -5.50 -7.25
N LYS A 94 -7.12 -4.78 -8.34
CA LYS A 94 -8.38 -4.85 -9.08
C LYS A 94 -8.32 -5.98 -10.08
N SER A 95 -9.31 -6.88 -10.04
CA SER A 95 -9.37 -7.98 -11.01
C SER A 95 -9.64 -7.45 -12.42
N PRO A 96 -9.02 -8.01 -13.48
CA PRO A 96 -9.36 -7.66 -14.85
C PRO A 96 -10.82 -8.01 -15.15
N GLN A 97 -11.57 -7.05 -15.72
CA GLN A 97 -12.96 -7.22 -16.16
C GLN A 97 -13.05 -7.97 -17.50
#